data_AF-A0A0C2CXY1-F1
#
_entry.id   AF-A0A0C2CXY1-F1
#
_cell.length_a   1.000
_cell.length_b   1.000
_cell.length_c   1.000
_cell.angle_alpha   90.00
_cell.angle_beta   90.00
_cell.angle_gamma   90.00
#
_symmetry.space_group_name_H-M   'P 1'
#
loop_
_entity.id
_entity.type
_entity.pdbx_description
1 polymer ?
#
loop_
_entity_poly.entity_id
_entity_poly.type
_entity_poly.pdbx_seq_one_letter_code
_entity_poly.pdbx_strand_id
1 'polypeptide(L)'
;MAIELAADLLRKLHYVGRKMDNMANVVVWFGGKKMTMKRLVKNLGDQFNIPEEEMANFNLDQFVESAIKVEAGEIKTLRVIVLIHSL
;
A
#
# COMPACT_ATOMS: atom_id res chain seq x y z
N MET A 1 0.58 -17.85 -3.82
CA MET A 1 0.03 -17.23 -5.05
C MET A 1 -0.61 -15.83 -4.87
N ALA A 2 -0.71 -15.24 -3.65
CA ALA A 2 -1.12 -13.83 -3.50
C ALA A 2 0.06 -12.83 -3.41
N ILE A 3 1.26 -13.32 -3.07
CA ILE A 3 2.46 -12.50 -2.83
C ILE A 3 3.00 -11.89 -4.13
N GLU A 4 2.89 -12.59 -5.26
CA GLU A 4 3.37 -12.10 -6.56
C GLU A 4 2.61 -10.85 -7.03
N LEU A 5 1.30 -10.75 -6.74
CA LEU A 5 0.50 -9.57 -7.07
C LEU A 5 0.95 -8.34 -6.27
N ALA A 6 1.25 -8.52 -4.98
CA ALA A 6 1.76 -7.45 -4.13
C ALA A 6 3.18 -7.03 -4.52
N ALA A 7 4.04 -7.99 -4.83
CA ALA A 7 5.40 -7.72 -5.31
C ALA A 7 5.40 -6.98 -6.65
N ASP A 8 4.51 -7.34 -7.59
CA ASP A 8 4.37 -6.61 -8.87
C ASP A 8 3.75 -5.22 -8.71
N LEU A 9 2.88 -5.04 -7.72
CA LEU A 9 2.34 -3.73 -7.31
C LEU A 9 3.46 -2.81 -6.77
N LEU A 10 4.31 -3.35 -5.89
CA LEU A 10 5.46 -2.67 -5.31
C LEU A 10 6.57 -2.43 -6.35
N ARG A 11 6.80 -3.36 -7.29
CA ARG A 11 7.76 -3.20 -8.39
C ARG A 11 7.36 -2.06 -9.34
N LYS A 12 6.06 -1.90 -9.62
CA LYS A 12 5.55 -0.76 -10.41
C LYS A 12 5.61 0.57 -9.65
N LEU A 13 5.62 0.53 -8.32
CA LEU A 13 5.87 1.69 -7.45
C LEU A 13 7.33 2.11 -7.40
N HIS A 14 8.25 1.15 -7.50
CA HIS A 14 9.70 1.34 -7.35
C HIS A 14 10.36 2.22 -8.46
N TYR A 15 9.61 2.72 -9.43
CA TYR A 15 10.11 3.63 -10.47
C TYR A 15 9.73 5.11 -10.23
N VAL A 16 10.01 5.65 -9.04
CA VAL A 16 10.09 7.11 -8.82
C VAL A 16 11.21 7.41 -7.82
N GLY A 17 12.46 7.43 -8.30
CA GLY A 17 13.67 7.74 -7.54
C GLY A 17 13.86 9.23 -7.22
N ARG A 18 12.84 9.92 -6.73
CA ARG A 18 12.98 11.27 -6.14
C ARG A 18 12.26 11.28 -4.79
N LYS A 19 12.76 12.08 -3.84
CA LYS A 19 12.27 12.21 -2.44
C LYS A 19 10.79 11.85 -2.32
N MET A 20 10.47 10.88 -1.47
CA MET A 20 9.12 10.31 -1.27
C MET A 20 8.15 11.29 -0.58
N ASP A 21 8.20 12.57 -0.95
CA ASP A 21 7.23 13.54 -0.48
C ASP A 21 5.98 13.39 -1.38
N ASN A 22 4.84 13.01 -0.77
CA ASN A 22 3.50 12.96 -1.38
C ASN A 22 3.19 11.73 -2.27
N MET A 23 3.27 10.52 -1.71
CA MET A 23 3.04 9.26 -2.44
C MET A 23 1.61 9.14 -2.97
N ALA A 24 0.64 9.80 -2.34
CA ALA A 24 -0.76 9.82 -2.79
C ALA A 24 -0.91 10.30 -4.25
N ASN A 25 -0.05 11.22 -4.70
CA ASN A 25 -0.08 11.82 -6.03
C ASN A 25 0.80 11.09 -7.06
N VAL A 26 1.56 10.08 -6.64
CA VAL A 26 2.34 9.23 -7.56
C VAL A 26 1.40 8.54 -8.55
N VAL A 27 1.72 8.69 -9.84
CA VAL A 27 0.95 8.09 -10.94
C VAL A 27 1.59 6.77 -11.34
N VAL A 28 0.81 5.69 -11.26
CA VAL A 28 1.20 4.33 -11.64
C VAL A 28 0.58 3.96 -12.99
N TRP A 29 1.34 3.24 -13.80
CA TRP A 29 0.91 2.75 -15.11
C TRP A 29 0.59 1.25 -15.08
N PHE A 30 -0.60 0.91 -15.57
CA PHE A 30 -1.07 -0.48 -15.73
C PHE A 30 -1.50 -0.68 -17.18
N GLY A 31 -0.69 -1.41 -17.97
CA GLY A 31 -1.05 -1.77 -19.35
C GLY A 31 -1.45 -0.58 -20.23
N GLY A 32 -0.73 0.55 -20.12
CA GLY A 32 -1.03 1.78 -20.85
C GLY A 32 -2.06 2.71 -20.22
N LYS A 33 -2.72 2.31 -19.12
CA LYS A 33 -3.64 3.16 -18.35
C LYS A 33 -2.94 3.75 -17.13
N LYS A 34 -3.33 4.97 -16.73
CA LYS A 34 -2.78 5.68 -15.56
C LYS A 34 -3.78 5.71 -14.41
N MET A 35 -3.28 5.62 -13.19
CA MET A 35 -4.03 5.96 -11.96
C MET A 35 -3.10 6.46 -10.86
N THR A 36 -3.62 7.26 -9.93
CA THR A 36 -2.86 7.65 -8.74
C THR A 36 -2.81 6.51 -7.73
N MET A 37 -1.76 6.48 -6.91
CA MET A 37 -1.65 5.49 -5.83
C MET A 37 -2.83 5.58 -4.86
N LYS A 38 -3.27 6.81 -4.52
CA LYS A 38 -4.46 7.00 -3.68
C LYS A 38 -5.69 6.29 -4.25
N ARG A 39 -5.92 6.41 -5.56
CA ARG A 39 -7.08 5.79 -6.22
C ARG A 39 -6.95 4.27 -6.27
N LEU A 40 -5.74 3.77 -6.46
CA LEU A 40 -5.47 2.33 -6.44
C LEU A 40 -5.74 1.71 -5.07
N VAL A 41 -5.21 2.30 -4.00
CA VAL A 41 -5.44 1.82 -2.63
C VAL A 41 -6.91 1.98 -2.24
N LYS A 42 -7.58 3.07 -2.63
CA LYS A 42 -9.03 3.20 -2.44
C LYS A 42 -9.78 2.02 -3.06
N ASN A 43 -9.55 1.72 -4.33
CA ASN A 43 -10.22 0.62 -5.02
C ASN A 43 -9.92 -0.74 -4.36
N LEU A 44 -8.73 -0.93 -3.78
CA LEU A 44 -8.38 -2.13 -3.03
C LEU A 44 -9.15 -2.22 -1.72
N GLY A 45 -9.26 -1.11 -0.98
CA GLY A 45 -10.09 -1.03 0.22
C GLY A 45 -11.56 -1.34 -0.07
N ASP A 46 -12.11 -0.73 -1.13
CA ASP A 46 -13.47 -0.99 -1.61
C ASP A 46 -13.67 -2.49 -1.92
N GLN A 47 -12.71 -3.15 -2.59
CA GLN A 47 -12.76 -4.59 -2.92
C GLN A 47 -12.81 -5.51 -1.68
N PHE A 48 -12.24 -5.08 -0.56
CA PHE A 48 -12.24 -5.82 0.71
C PHE A 48 -13.30 -5.34 1.70
N ASN A 49 -14.19 -4.43 1.31
CA ASN A 49 -15.17 -3.79 2.17
C ASN A 49 -14.53 -3.15 3.43
N ILE A 50 -13.35 -2.53 3.26
CA ILE A 50 -12.74 -1.76 4.35
C ILE A 50 -13.59 -0.50 4.58
N PRO A 51 -13.99 -0.20 5.83
CA PRO A 51 -14.77 0.99 6.15
C PRO A 51 -14.11 2.29 5.67
N GLU A 52 -14.92 3.24 5.19
CA GLU A 52 -14.41 4.51 4.67
C GLU A 52 -13.63 5.31 5.74
N GLU A 53 -14.02 5.21 7.00
CA GLU A 53 -13.32 5.80 8.14
C GLU A 53 -11.91 5.23 8.38
N GLU A 54 -11.71 3.93 8.14
CA GLU A 54 -10.38 3.31 8.19
C GLU A 54 -9.54 3.78 7.01
N MET A 55 -10.16 3.90 5.82
CA MET A 55 -9.50 4.41 4.61
C MET A 55 -9.13 5.90 4.71
N ALA A 56 -9.93 6.71 5.41
CA ALA A 56 -9.67 8.14 5.61
C ALA A 56 -8.44 8.39 6.50
N ASN A 57 -8.20 7.49 7.46
CA ASN A 57 -7.06 7.55 8.37
C ASN A 57 -5.82 6.82 7.83
N PHE A 58 -5.92 6.20 6.65
CA PHE A 58 -4.82 5.44 6.07
C PHE A 58 -3.71 6.35 5.53
N ASN A 59 -2.51 6.25 6.11
CA ASN A 59 -1.33 7.00 5.68
C ASN A 59 -0.53 6.21 4.62
N LEU A 60 -0.64 6.64 3.36
CA LEU A 60 0.07 6.03 2.22
C LEU A 60 1.59 6.16 2.31
N ASP A 61 2.11 7.27 2.82
CA ASP A 61 3.55 7.51 2.92
C ASP A 61 4.15 6.52 3.94
N GLN A 62 3.53 6.42 5.12
CA GLN A 62 3.93 5.48 6.18
C GLN A 62 3.79 4.02 5.73
N PHE A 63 2.73 3.69 4.99
CA PHE A 63 2.54 2.35 4.43
C PHE A 63 3.71 1.97 3.50
N VAL A 64 4.07 2.84 2.56
CA VAL A 64 5.17 2.55 1.62
C VAL A 64 6.51 2.48 2.34
N GLU A 65 6.79 3.40 3.27
CA GLU A 65 8.01 3.34 4.08
C GLU A 65 8.11 2.02 4.84
N SER A 66 7.03 1.59 5.49
CA SER A 66 6.99 0.33 6.23
C SER A 66 7.15 -0.87 5.30
N ALA A 67 6.54 -0.85 4.11
CA ALA A 67 6.69 -1.90 3.12
C ALA A 67 8.16 -2.03 2.65
N ILE A 68 8.86 -0.92 2.44
CA ILE A 68 10.29 -0.91 2.11
C ILE A 68 11.11 -1.56 3.24
N LYS A 69 10.81 -1.24 4.50
CA LYS A 69 11.47 -1.86 5.65
C LYS A 69 11.23 -3.36 5.74
N VAL A 70 10.05 -3.86 5.32
CA VAL A 70 9.80 -5.31 5.20
C VAL A 70 10.71 -5.93 4.16
N GLU A 71 10.78 -5.35 2.95
CA GLU A 71 11.62 -5.87 1.86
C GLU A 71 13.12 -5.80 2.19
N ALA A 72 13.55 -4.78 2.92
CA ALA A 72 14.92 -4.66 3.43
C ALA A 72 15.24 -5.63 4.58
N GLY A 73 14.23 -6.35 5.11
CA GLY A 73 14.38 -7.25 6.25
C GLY A 73 14.50 -6.55 7.61
N GLU A 74 14.28 -5.24 7.67
CA GLU A 74 14.33 -4.43 8.90
C GLU A 74 13.13 -4.72 9.82
N ILE A 75 11.95 -5.00 9.24
CA ILE A 75 10.76 -5.46 9.97
C ILE A 75 10.20 -6.73 9.33
N LYS A 76 9.60 -7.62 10.13
CA LYS A 76 9.15 -8.93 9.65
C LYS A 76 7.85 -8.90 8.84
N THR A 77 6.91 -8.04 9.19
CA THR A 77 5.56 -8.00 8.56
C THR A 77 4.83 -6.70 8.89
N LEU A 78 3.87 -6.32 8.02
CA LEU A 78 2.91 -5.23 8.28
C LEU A 78 1.67 -5.69 9.05
N ARG A 79 1.51 -6.99 9.33
CA ARG A 79 0.33 -7.49 10.05
C ARG A 79 0.32 -6.98 11.49
N VAL A 80 -0.74 -6.25 11.85
CA VAL A 80 -1.06 -5.93 13.25
C VAL A 80 -1.70 -7.15 13.89
N ILE A 81 -1.17 -7.59 15.03
CA ILE A 81 -1.79 -8.64 15.83
C ILE A 81 -3.00 -8.01 16.52
N VAL A 82 -4.21 -8.32 16.04
CA VAL A 82 -5.43 -7.99 16.76
C VAL A 82 -5.58 -9.02 17.88
N LEU A 83 -5.27 -8.61 19.12
CA LEU A 83 -5.67 -9.37 20.30
C LEU A 83 -7.19 -9.22 20.40
N ILE A 84 -7.91 -10.22 19.88
CA ILE A 84 -9.35 -10.34 20.06
C ILE A 84 -9.54 -10.42 21.58
N HIS A 85 -10.05 -9.35 22.19
CA HIS A 85 -10.55 -9.44 23.54
C HIS A 85 -11.80 -10.31 23.44
N SER A 86 -11.66 -11.59 23.76
CA SER A 86 -12.79 -12.48 23.96
C SER A 86 -13.65 -11.87 25.07
N LEU A 87 -14.85 -11.40 24.69
CA LEU A 87 -15.94 -11.14 25.61
C LEU A 87 -16.53 -12.47 26.07
#